data_AF-A0A7Y4TFL2-F1
#
_entry.id   AF-A0A7Y4TFL2-F1
#
_cell.length_a   1.000
_cell.length_b   1.000
_cell.length_c   1.000
_cell.angle_alpha   90.00
_cell.angle_beta   90.00
_cell.angle_gamma   90.00
#
_symmetry.space_group_name_H-M   'P 1'
#
loop_
_entity.id
_entity.type
_entity.pdbx_description
1 polymer ?
#
loop_
_entity_poly.entity_id
_entity_poly.type
_entity_poly.pdbx_seq_one_letter_code
_entity_poly.pdbx_strand_id
1 'polypeptide(L)'
;MGTHGPRAATQEPLRLTEAGRRRSELYGRRLGRPLSASQQNLVETLLPRIGLPEGAIDLRALFPNAKAFALEVGFGGGEHLAAQASAHPI
;
A
#
# COMPACT_ATOMS: atom_id res chain seq x y z
N MET A 1 42.29 16.16 35.61
CA MET A 1 41.80 17.20 34.67
C MET A 1 42.12 16.70 33.28
N GLY A 2 41.10 16.38 32.47
CA GLY A 2 41.27 15.64 31.21
C GLY A 2 40.05 14.77 30.93
N THR A 3 39.08 15.38 30.26
CA THR A 3 37.85 14.81 29.71
C THR A 3 38.15 13.78 28.61
N HIS A 4 37.44 12.66 28.56
CA HIS A 4 36.81 12.11 27.34
C HIS A 4 35.87 10.95 27.69
N GLY A 5 34.68 11.01 27.10
CA GLY A 5 33.51 10.18 27.41
C GLY A 5 33.58 8.73 26.92
N PRO A 6 32.47 7.99 27.08
CA PRO A 6 32.45 6.54 26.94
C PRO A 6 32.49 6.14 25.46
N ARG A 7 33.41 5.25 25.09
CA ARG A 7 33.53 4.76 23.72
C ARG A 7 33.14 3.28 23.64
N ALA A 8 31.91 3.09 23.15
CA ALA A 8 31.35 1.93 22.47
C ALA A 8 31.67 0.55 23.06
N ALA A 9 30.76 0.06 23.91
CA ALA A 9 30.50 -1.37 23.98
C ALA A 9 30.09 -1.84 22.59
N THR A 10 30.90 -2.68 21.94
CA THR A 10 30.50 -3.43 20.76
C THR A 10 29.32 -4.29 21.17
N GLN A 11 28.11 -3.81 20.87
CA GLN A 11 26.89 -4.58 21.03
C GLN A 11 26.96 -5.73 20.03
N GLU A 12 27.11 -6.95 20.54
CA GLU A 12 26.72 -8.13 19.77
C GLU A 12 25.28 -7.95 19.31
N PRO A 13 24.95 -8.17 18.02
CA PRO A 13 23.57 -8.17 17.61
C PRO A 13 22.89 -9.34 18.33
N LEU A 14 21.91 -9.00 19.17
CA LEU A 14 20.95 -9.93 19.77
C LEU A 14 20.44 -10.87 18.68
N ARG A 15 20.90 -12.13 18.69
CA ARG A 15 20.26 -13.18 17.92
C ARG A 15 18.88 -13.40 18.52
N LEU A 16 17.86 -12.88 17.87
CA LEU A 16 16.48 -13.23 18.17
C LEU A 16 16.21 -14.65 17.62
N THR A 17 16.76 -15.67 18.27
CA THR A 17 16.29 -17.04 18.13
C THR A 17 15.22 -17.29 19.17
N GLU A 18 13.97 -17.04 18.82
CA GLU A 18 12.83 -17.67 19.50
C GLU A 18 11.89 -18.27 18.46
N ALA A 19 12.03 -19.58 18.34
CA ALA A 19 11.01 -20.47 17.83
C ALA A 19 9.69 -20.20 18.57
N GLY A 20 8.61 -20.17 17.81
CA GLY A 20 7.26 -20.03 18.38
C GLY A 20 6.54 -18.74 18.01
N ARG A 21 6.66 -18.26 16.76
CA ARG A 21 5.57 -17.47 16.18
C ARG A 21 4.35 -18.38 16.18
N ARG A 22 3.55 -18.33 17.26
CA ARG A 22 2.19 -18.88 17.28
C ARG A 22 1.57 -18.35 15.99
N ARG A 23 1.37 -19.25 15.02
CA ARG A 23 0.61 -18.94 13.81
C ARG A 23 -0.65 -18.30 14.35
N SER A 24 -0.82 -17.01 14.11
CA SER A 24 -2.03 -16.30 14.45
C SER A 24 -3.17 -17.20 14.00
N GLU A 25 -3.89 -17.78 14.96
CA GLU A 25 -5.09 -18.54 14.72
C GLU A 25 -6.12 -17.52 14.28
N LEU A 26 -6.00 -17.10 13.01
CA LEU A 26 -6.96 -16.25 12.35
C LEU A 26 -8.21 -17.10 12.18
N TYR A 27 -9.06 -17.05 13.20
CA TYR A 27 -10.43 -17.52 13.12
C TYR A 27 -11.19 -16.54 12.23
N GLY A 28 -11.50 -16.97 11.01
CA GLY A 28 -12.13 -16.16 9.99
C GLY A 28 -12.12 -16.85 8.64
N ARG A 29 -12.84 -16.28 7.67
CA ARG A 29 -12.81 -16.77 6.30
C ARG A 29 -11.43 -16.45 5.70
N ARG A 30 -10.65 -17.48 5.40
CA ARG A 30 -9.35 -17.34 4.70
C ARG A 30 -9.49 -16.71 3.30
N LEU A 31 -10.68 -16.81 2.73
CA LEU A 31 -11.03 -16.34 1.40
C LEU A 31 -12.19 -15.34 1.52
N GLY A 32 -12.00 -14.17 0.92
CA GLY A 32 -13.04 -13.16 0.77
C GLY A 32 -14.19 -13.65 -0.10
N ARG A 33 -15.23 -12.82 -0.24
CA ARG A 33 -16.33 -13.12 -1.16
C ARG A 33 -15.78 -13.21 -2.59
N PRO A 34 -16.15 -14.25 -3.36
CA PRO A 34 -15.78 -14.31 -4.78
C PRO A 34 -16.25 -13.05 -5.52
N LEU A 35 -15.50 -12.65 -6.54
CA LEU A 35 -15.91 -11.58 -7.44
C LEU A 35 -17.17 -12.02 -8.19
N SER A 36 -18.12 -11.09 -8.37
CA SER A 36 -19.22 -11.29 -9.30
C SER A 36 -18.69 -11.33 -10.75
N ALA A 37 -19.47 -11.88 -11.69
CA ALA A 37 -19.08 -11.92 -13.10
C ALA A 37 -18.75 -10.52 -13.67
N SER A 38 -19.50 -9.49 -13.26
CA SER A 38 -19.24 -8.11 -13.68
C SER A 38 -17.92 -7.58 -13.11
N GLN A 39 -17.64 -7.85 -11.83
CA GLN A 39 -16.38 -7.45 -11.21
C GLN A 39 -15.18 -8.15 -11.86
N GLN A 40 -15.30 -9.45 -12.14
CA GLN A 40 -14.27 -10.21 -12.84
C GLN A 40 -13.98 -9.61 -14.22
N ASN A 41 -15.04 -9.30 -14.99
CA ASN A 41 -14.88 -8.67 -16.31
C ASN A 41 -14.17 -7.31 -16.23
N LEU A 42 -14.45 -6.49 -15.21
CA LEU A 42 -13.73 -5.22 -15.02
C LEU A 42 -12.25 -5.42 -14.69
N VAL A 43 -11.92 -6.43 -13.88
CA VAL A 43 -10.52 -6.80 -13.58
C VAL A 43 -9.80 -7.24 -14.84
N GLU A 44 -10.45 -8.01 -15.71
CA GLU A 44 -9.81 -8.52 -16.93
C GLU A 44 -9.70 -7.48 -18.04
N THR A 45 -10.68 -6.59 -18.16
CA THR A 45 -10.80 -5.70 -19.34
C THR A 45 -10.46 -4.24 -19.07
N LEU A 46 -10.74 -3.73 -17.87
CA LEU A 46 -10.55 -2.32 -17.54
C LEU A 46 -9.28 -2.08 -16.72
N LEU A 47 -9.02 -2.89 -15.70
CA LEU A 47 -7.86 -2.72 -14.82
C LEU A 47 -6.54 -2.62 -15.60
N PRO A 48 -6.25 -3.43 -16.64
CA PRO A 48 -5.01 -3.29 -17.41
C PRO A 48 -4.84 -1.94 -18.12
N ARG A 49 -5.95 -1.22 -18.34
CA ARG A 49 -5.96 0.08 -19.05
C ARG A 49 -5.79 1.27 -18.11
N ILE A 50 -6.19 1.13 -16.85
CA ILE A 50 -6.18 2.22 -15.86
C ILE A 50 -5.21 1.97 -14.70
N GLY A 51 -4.60 0.78 -14.65
CA GLY A 51 -3.64 0.40 -13.63
C GLY A 51 -2.37 1.23 -13.72
N LEU A 52 -1.71 1.39 -12.58
CA LEU A 52 -0.40 2.03 -12.49
C LEU A 52 0.71 1.00 -12.77
N PRO A 53 1.86 1.45 -13.30
CA PRO A 53 3.00 0.57 -13.51
C PRO A 53 3.53 0.03 -12.17
N GLU A 54 4.16 -1.15 -12.22
CA GLU A 54 4.85 -1.70 -11.05
C GLU A 54 6.11 -0.87 -10.70
N GLY A 55 6.45 -0.84 -9.42
CA GLY A 55 7.64 -0.17 -8.91
C GLY A 55 7.42 1.30 -8.53
N ALA A 56 8.48 2.10 -8.62
CA ALA A 56 8.42 3.52 -8.29
C ALA A 56 7.64 4.29 -9.36
N ILE A 57 6.71 5.13 -8.91
CA ILE A 57 5.79 5.86 -9.79
C ILE A 57 6.14 7.36 -9.76
N ASP A 58 6.34 7.94 -10.94
CA ASP A 58 6.40 9.39 -11.12
C ASP A 58 5.02 9.92 -11.53
N LEU A 59 4.30 10.50 -10.56
CA LEU A 59 2.97 11.06 -10.78
C LEU A 59 2.98 12.27 -11.72
N ARG A 60 4.06 13.06 -11.77
CA ARG A 60 4.16 14.23 -12.65
C ARG A 60 4.39 13.80 -14.10
N ALA A 61 5.12 12.71 -14.32
CA ALA A 61 5.24 12.11 -15.63
C ALA A 61 3.90 11.53 -16.12
N LEU A 62 3.13 10.87 -15.23
CA LEU A 62 1.83 10.28 -15.58
C LEU A 62 0.73 11.32 -15.79
N PHE A 63 0.73 12.39 -14.99
CA PHE A 63 -0.30 13.43 -15.00
C PHE A 63 0.33 14.82 -15.03
N PRO A 64 0.88 15.26 -16.18
CA PRO A 64 1.66 16.50 -16.26
C PRO A 64 0.87 17.76 -15.94
N ASN A 65 -0.44 17.74 -16.20
CA ASN A 65 -1.32 18.90 -15.99
C ASN A 65 -2.05 18.88 -14.63
N ALA A 66 -1.87 17.83 -13.83
CA ALA A 66 -2.59 17.72 -12.56
C ALA A 66 -2.14 18.80 -11.56
N LYS A 67 -3.08 19.60 -11.07
CA LYS A 67 -2.81 20.66 -10.08
C LYS A 67 -2.55 20.11 -8.69
N ALA A 68 -3.19 18.99 -8.35
CA ALA A 68 -3.05 18.30 -7.07
C ALA A 68 -3.18 16.79 -7.26
N PHE A 69 -2.70 16.03 -6.27
CA PHE A 69 -2.83 14.58 -6.22
C PHE A 69 -3.57 14.19 -4.94
N ALA A 70 -4.48 13.21 -5.07
CA ALA A 70 -5.18 12.60 -3.95
C ALA A 70 -4.98 11.08 -4.00
N LEU A 71 -4.80 10.48 -2.83
CA LEU A 71 -4.70 9.04 -2.64
C LEU A 71 -5.72 8.62 -1.59
N GLU A 72 -6.60 7.69 -1.95
CA GLU A 72 -7.58 7.12 -1.04
C GLU A 72 -7.21 5.65 -0.77
N VAL A 73 -6.83 5.34 0.47
CA VAL A 73 -6.54 3.97 0.91
C VAL A 73 -7.81 3.36 1.48
N GLY A 74 -8.17 2.15 1.03
CA GLY A 74 -9.40 1.50 1.48
C GLY A 74 -10.67 2.12 0.89
N PHE A 75 -10.61 2.58 -0.37
CA PHE A 75 -11.72 3.26 -1.08
C PHE A 75 -13.00 2.41 -1.28
N GLY A 76 -13.00 1.13 -0.93
CA GLY A 76 -14.18 0.26 -1.03
C GLY A 76 -14.71 0.17 -2.46
N GLY A 77 -15.97 0.54 -2.67
CA GLY A 77 -16.60 0.59 -3.99
C GLY A 77 -16.17 1.78 -4.86
N GLY A 78 -15.43 2.74 -4.28
CA GLY A 78 -14.88 3.89 -4.99
C GLY A 78 -15.89 5.01 -5.24
N GLU A 79 -17.10 4.97 -4.67
CA GLU A 79 -18.11 6.00 -4.88
C GLU A 79 -17.62 7.39 -4.43
N HIS A 80 -16.93 7.45 -3.29
CA HIS A 80 -16.33 8.69 -2.80
C HIS A 80 -15.21 9.18 -3.73
N LEU A 81 -14.30 8.28 -4.13
CA LEU A 81 -13.21 8.60 -5.06
C LEU A 81 -13.74 9.14 -6.40
N ALA A 82 -14.78 8.53 -6.95
CA ALA A 82 -15.43 8.95 -8.19
C ALA A 82 -16.10 10.34 -8.04
N ALA A 83 -16.75 10.60 -6.91
CA ALA A 83 -17.32 11.92 -6.62
C ALA A 83 -16.23 12.99 -6.51
N GLN A 84 -15.11 12.71 -5.85
CA GLN A 84 -13.97 13.63 -5.74
C GLN A 84 -13.35 13.95 -7.10
N ALA A 85 -13.15 12.93 -7.95
CA ALA A 85 -12.63 13.11 -9.30
C ALA A 85 -13.58 13.95 -10.18
N SER A 86 -14.89 13.77 -10.02
CA SER A 86 -15.91 14.55 -10.74
C SER A 86 -15.95 16.01 -10.29
N ALA A 87 -15.72 16.28 -9.00
CA ALA A 87 -15.68 17.62 -8.44
C ALA A 87 -14.39 18.39 -8.78
N HIS A 88 -13.30 17.69 -9.14
CA HIS A 88 -11.99 18.26 -9.44
C HIS A 88 -11.44 17.74 -10.79
N PRO A 89 -12.02 18.15 -11.92
CA PRO A 89 -11.54 17.73 -13.23
C PRO A 89 -10.13 18.26 -13.52
N ILE A 90 -9.36 17.44 -14.24
CA ILE A 90 -7.95 17.67 -14.63
C ILE A 90 -7.84 18.62 -15.83
#